data_AF-A0AAJ2MGW9-F1
#
_entry.id   AF-A0AAJ2MGW9-F1
#
_cell.length_a   1.000
_cell.length_b   1.000
_cell.length_c   1.000
_cell.angle_alpha   90.00
_cell.angle_beta   90.00
_cell.angle_gamma   90.00
#
_symmetry.space_group_name_H-M   'P 1'
#
loop_
_entity.id
_entity.type
_entity.pdbx_description
1 polymer ?
#
loop_
_entity_poly.entity_id
_entity_poly.type
_entity_poly.pdbx_seq_one_letter_code
_entity_poly.pdbx_strand_id
1 'polypeptide(L)'
;MLIDCPLTDEHRTYTDHLTPPVERGRLRWALLKNPDNLTENQQRLQSIVVSDVNSQLARAYQMKEEIRHILSGAYPSCWAPLRRWIRKAESSGIPEIRTMATSIRKREVQIHNAVECQMSNARVEATNCHLRSLTKRSYGFHTPEALIAMANLTRGGACPTLPHQS
;
A
#
# COMPACT_ATOMS: atom_id res chain seq x y z
N MET A 1 -0.93 4.51 4.90
CA MET A 1 0.40 4.16 5.46
C MET A 1 1.40 4.39 4.34
N LEU A 2 1.92 5.62 4.24
CA LEU A 2 2.91 6.00 3.26
C LEU A 2 4.19 5.26 3.63
N ILE A 3 4.66 4.37 2.76
CA ILE A 3 5.98 3.77 2.89
C ILE A 3 6.96 4.87 2.47
N ASP A 4 7.38 5.69 3.43
CA ASP A 4 8.61 6.46 3.29
C ASP A 4 9.76 5.47 3.42
N CYS A 5 10.14 4.89 2.27
CA CYS A 5 11.36 4.11 2.14
C CYS A 5 12.53 5.11 2.04
N PRO A 6 13.45 5.15 3.01
CA PRO A 6 14.71 5.85 2.81
C PRO A 6 15.44 5.13 1.68
N LEU A 7 15.79 5.87 0.63
CA LEU A 7 16.64 5.37 -0.45
C LEU A 7 17.99 5.00 0.19
N THR A 8 18.26 3.71 0.30
CA THR A 8 19.52 3.13 0.79
C THR A 8 20.70 3.65 -0.04
N ASP A 9 21.85 3.92 0.60
CA ASP A 9 22.99 4.68 0.03
C ASP A 9 23.54 4.10 -1.29
N GLU A 10 23.42 2.78 -1.52
CA GLU A 10 23.83 2.13 -2.79
C GLU A 10 22.93 2.50 -4.00
N HIS A 11 21.66 2.82 -3.77
CA HIS A 11 20.76 3.26 -4.84
C HIS A 11 20.97 4.74 -5.20
N ARG A 12 21.54 5.51 -4.27
CA ARG A 12 21.90 6.91 -4.48
C ARG A 12 22.96 7.02 -5.57
N THR A 13 24.00 6.19 -5.51
CA THR A 13 25.08 6.13 -6.52
C THR A 13 24.60 5.70 -7.90
N TYR A 14 23.54 4.90 -8.00
CA TYR A 14 22.95 4.52 -9.29
C TYR A 14 22.17 5.68 -9.94
N THR A 15 21.40 6.47 -9.19
CA THR A 15 20.68 7.61 -9.77
C THR A 15 21.59 8.76 -10.22
N ASP A 16 22.81 8.84 -9.70
CA ASP A 16 23.77 9.92 -9.95
C ASP A 16 24.32 9.94 -11.37
N HIS A 17 24.49 8.78 -12.03
CA HIS A 17 25.02 8.69 -13.39
C HIS A 17 23.93 8.77 -14.48
N LEU A 18 22.66 8.52 -14.12
CA LEU A 18 21.52 8.57 -15.05
C LEU A 18 20.87 9.94 -15.13
N THR A 19 20.85 10.72 -14.03
CA THR A 19 20.17 12.02 -14.00
C THR A 19 20.82 13.02 -13.05
N PRO A 20 20.92 14.30 -13.42
CA PRO A 20 21.43 15.35 -12.52
C PRO A 20 20.54 15.52 -11.28
N PRO A 21 21.07 16.06 -10.16
CA PRO A 21 20.38 16.13 -8.86
C PRO A 21 18.95 16.67 -8.88
N VAL A 22 18.69 17.67 -9.74
CA VAL A 22 17.38 18.32 -9.90
C VAL A 22 16.31 17.37 -10.46
N GLU A 23 16.72 16.38 -11.25
CA GLU A 23 15.81 15.43 -11.88
C GLU A 23 15.52 14.22 -11.00
N ARG A 24 16.33 13.94 -9.98
CA ARG A 24 16.11 12.81 -9.04
C ARG A 24 14.80 12.95 -8.27
N GLY A 25 14.48 14.18 -7.83
CA GLY A 25 13.19 14.47 -7.19
C GLY A 25 12.01 14.19 -8.13
N ARG A 26 12.17 14.47 -9.43
CA ARG A 26 11.15 14.21 -10.46
C ARG A 26 11.08 12.73 -10.82
N LEU A 27 12.21 12.03 -10.81
CA LEU A 27 12.34 10.60 -11.07
C LEU A 27 11.58 9.77 -10.02
N ARG A 28 11.73 10.10 -8.73
CA ARG A 28 10.96 9.47 -7.65
C ARG A 28 9.45 9.52 -7.93
N TRP A 29 8.95 10.69 -8.32
CA TRP A 29 7.53 10.85 -8.65
C TRP A 29 7.12 10.11 -9.93
N ALA A 30 8.00 10.04 -10.92
CA ALA A 30 7.77 9.27 -12.14
C ALA A 30 7.63 7.75 -11.87
N LEU A 31 8.38 7.21 -10.91
CA LEU A 31 8.30 5.78 -10.56
C LEU A 31 7.14 5.46 -9.59
N LEU A 32 6.71 6.42 -8.77
CA LEU A 32 5.65 6.22 -7.78
C LEU A 32 4.24 6.34 -8.36
N LYS A 33 4.02 7.26 -9.31
CA LYS A 33 2.68 7.50 -9.89
C LYS A 33 2.16 6.30 -10.69
N ASN A 34 0.84 6.24 -10.88
CA ASN A 34 0.23 5.33 -11.84
C ASN A 34 0.68 5.73 -13.26
N PRO A 35 1.12 4.79 -14.12
CA PRO A 35 1.52 5.07 -15.50
C PRO A 35 0.54 5.94 -16.29
N ASP A 36 -0.77 5.76 -16.08
CA ASP A 36 -1.82 6.50 -16.78
C ASP A 36 -1.87 8.01 -16.41
N ASN A 37 -1.23 8.39 -15.30
CA ASN A 37 -1.25 9.75 -14.74
C ASN A 37 0.11 10.47 -14.85
N LEU A 38 1.01 9.97 -15.68
CA LEU A 38 2.34 10.53 -15.87
C LEU A 38 2.30 11.69 -16.87
N THR A 39 3.05 12.77 -16.57
CA THR A 39 3.34 13.79 -17.58
C THR A 39 4.38 13.28 -18.58
N GLU A 40 4.45 13.87 -19.76
CA GLU A 40 5.40 13.47 -20.82
C GLU A 40 6.86 13.44 -20.32
N ASN A 41 7.27 14.44 -19.54
CA ASN A 41 8.59 14.47 -18.90
C ASN A 41 8.79 13.32 -17.89
N GLN A 42 7.74 12.94 -17.15
CA GLN A 42 7.80 11.82 -16.21
C GLN A 42 7.87 10.48 -16.95
N GLN A 43 7.15 10.33 -18.06
CA GLN A 43 7.23 9.13 -18.92
C GLN A 43 8.64 8.96 -19.50
N ARG A 44 9.26 10.04 -19.99
CA ARG A 44 10.65 10.00 -20.48
C ARG A 44 11.63 9.55 -19.39
N LEU A 45 11.53 10.12 -18.19
CA LEU A 45 12.42 9.74 -17.08
C LEU A 45 12.20 8.29 -16.64
N GLN A 46 10.96 7.84 -16.62
CA GLN A 46 10.62 6.45 -16.32
C GLN A 46 11.18 5.50 -17.39
N SER A 47 11.07 5.83 -18.68
CA SER A 47 11.54 4.95 -19.75
C SER A 47 13.06 4.76 -19.73
N ILE A 48 13.82 5.80 -19.37
CA ILE A 48 15.27 5.73 -19.16
C ILE A 48 15.65 4.72 -18.07
N VAL A 49 14.91 4.70 -16.96
CA VAL A 49 15.15 3.72 -15.88
C VAL A 49 14.74 2.32 -16.31
N VAL A 50 13.59 2.18 -16.95
CA VAL A 50 13.04 0.87 -17.34
C VAL A 50 13.85 0.20 -18.45
N SER A 51 14.50 0.97 -19.33
CA SER A 51 15.33 0.45 -20.41
C SER A 51 16.63 -0.19 -19.90
N ASP A 52 17.12 0.19 -18.73
CA ASP A 52 18.26 -0.47 -18.08
C ASP A 52 17.80 -1.70 -17.28
N VAL A 53 17.51 -2.78 -18.01
CA VAL A 53 17.00 -4.06 -17.48
C VAL A 53 17.93 -4.67 -16.42
N ASN A 54 19.24 -4.39 -16.49
CA ASN A 54 20.22 -4.93 -15.56
C ASN A 54 20.25 -4.17 -14.23
N SER A 55 19.64 -2.99 -14.16
CA SER A 55 19.61 -2.23 -12.94
C SER A 55 18.68 -2.81 -11.88
N GLN A 56 19.12 -2.71 -10.63
CA GLN A 56 18.29 -3.06 -9.48
C GLN A 56 17.03 -2.20 -9.41
N LEU A 57 17.11 -0.93 -9.83
CA LEU A 57 15.99 0.00 -9.83
C LEU A 57 14.91 -0.39 -10.86
N ALA A 58 15.30 -0.74 -12.09
CA ALA A 58 14.36 -1.22 -13.10
C ALA A 58 13.67 -2.51 -12.65
N ARG A 59 14.44 -3.46 -12.11
CA ARG A 59 13.90 -4.72 -11.58
C ARG A 59 12.91 -4.47 -10.44
N ALA A 60 13.26 -3.61 -9.47
CA ALA A 60 12.36 -3.24 -8.38
C ALA A 60 11.07 -2.59 -8.90
N TYR A 61 11.19 -1.68 -9.86
CA TYR A 61 10.04 -1.02 -10.49
C TYR A 61 9.12 -2.03 -11.20
N GLN A 62 9.68 -2.94 -12.01
CA GLN A 62 8.91 -4.00 -12.67
C GLN A 62 8.17 -4.87 -11.66
N MET A 63 8.83 -5.28 -10.57
CA MET A 63 8.18 -6.09 -9.52
C MET A 63 7.06 -5.32 -8.81
N LYS A 64 7.21 -4.01 -8.60
CA LYS A 64 6.15 -3.15 -8.07
C LYS A 64 4.96 -3.03 -9.03
N GLU A 65 5.19 -2.94 -10.33
CA GLU A 65 4.10 -2.92 -11.32
C GLU A 65 3.41 -4.28 -11.46
N GLU A 66 4.16 -5.39 -11.40
CA GLU A 66 3.60 -6.74 -11.41
C GLU A 66 2.60 -6.94 -10.25
N ILE A 67 2.98 -6.59 -9.01
CA ILE A 67 2.07 -6.76 -7.87
C ILE A 67 0.87 -5.81 -7.96
N ARG A 68 1.05 -4.58 -8.47
CA ARG A 68 -0.07 -3.66 -8.72
C ARG A 68 -1.08 -4.26 -9.69
N HIS A 69 -0.61 -4.88 -10.77
CA HIS A 69 -1.48 -5.53 -11.75
C HIS A 69 -2.21 -6.75 -11.18
N ILE A 70 -1.54 -7.56 -10.35
CA ILE A 70 -2.17 -8.69 -9.65
C ILE A 70 -3.30 -8.19 -8.74
N LEU A 71 -3.10 -7.08 -8.03
CA LEU A 71 -4.06 -6.51 -7.09
C LEU A 71 -5.18 -5.69 -7.75
N SER A 72 -5.05 -5.34 -9.04
CA SER A 72 -6.07 -4.55 -9.74
C SER A 72 -7.32 -5.36 -10.12
N GLY A 73 -7.35 -6.67 -9.81
CA GLY A 73 -8.44 -7.56 -10.21
C GLY A 73 -8.44 -7.90 -11.70
N ALA A 74 -7.31 -7.72 -12.39
CA ALA A 74 -7.17 -8.07 -13.81
C ALA A 74 -7.26 -9.58 -14.08
N TYR A 75 -7.05 -10.41 -13.06
CA TYR A 75 -7.11 -11.87 -13.16
C TYR A 75 -8.41 -12.41 -12.56
N PRO A 76 -9.02 -13.46 -13.14
CA PRO A 76 -10.16 -14.16 -12.54
C PRO A 76 -9.86 -14.73 -11.14
N SER A 77 -8.60 -15.07 -10.86
CA SER A 77 -8.12 -15.48 -9.54
C SER A 77 -6.69 -15.01 -9.35
N CYS A 78 -6.40 -14.34 -8.22
CA CYS A 78 -5.07 -13.81 -7.95
C CYS A 78 -4.14 -14.80 -7.23
N TRP A 79 -4.59 -15.98 -6.82
CA TRP A 79 -3.79 -16.98 -6.08
C TRP A 79 -2.47 -17.35 -6.77
N ALA A 80 -2.56 -17.84 -8.01
CA ALA A 80 -1.38 -18.33 -8.74
C ALA A 80 -0.42 -17.18 -9.11
N PRO A 81 -0.88 -16.03 -9.64
CA PRO A 81 -0.03 -14.87 -9.86
C PRO A 81 0.64 -14.36 -8.58
N LEU A 82 -0.12 -14.23 -7.48
CA LEU A 82 0.40 -13.72 -6.21
C LEU A 82 1.50 -14.62 -5.64
N ARG A 83 1.27 -15.94 -5.59
CA ARG A 83 2.28 -16.89 -5.10
C ARG A 83 3.52 -16.96 -5.99
N ARG A 84 3.35 -16.82 -7.31
CA ARG A 84 4.48 -16.73 -8.24
C ARG A 84 5.31 -15.47 -7.96
N TRP A 85 4.64 -14.34 -7.77
CA TRP A 85 5.30 -13.08 -7.44
C TRP A 85 6.03 -13.16 -6.10
N ILE A 86 5.44 -13.75 -5.06
CA ILE A 86 6.09 -13.94 -3.75
C ILE A 86 7.40 -14.72 -3.89
N ARG A 87 7.39 -15.85 -4.62
CA ARG A 87 8.61 -16.66 -4.84
C ARG A 87 9.70 -15.85 -5.55
N LYS A 88 9.32 -15.11 -6.60
CA LYS A 88 10.23 -14.23 -7.35
C LYS A 88 10.79 -13.12 -6.45
N ALA A 89 9.96 -12.55 -5.58
CA ALA A 89 10.33 -11.49 -4.64
C ALA A 89 11.29 -12.00 -3.54
N GLU A 90 11.06 -13.21 -3.03
CA GLU A 90 11.95 -13.85 -2.05
C GLU A 90 13.35 -14.13 -2.63
N SER A 91 13.45 -14.51 -3.90
CA SER A 91 14.71 -14.76 -4.61
C SER A 91 15.30 -13.53 -5.32
N SER A 92 14.73 -12.33 -5.14
CA SER A 92 15.09 -11.14 -5.91
C SER A 92 16.47 -10.56 -5.56
N GLY A 93 16.97 -10.80 -4.35
CA GLY A 93 18.16 -10.16 -3.81
C GLY A 93 17.95 -8.70 -3.38
N ILE A 94 16.71 -8.19 -3.41
CA ILE A 94 16.37 -6.82 -3.02
C ILE A 94 15.69 -6.85 -1.63
N PRO A 95 16.34 -6.36 -0.56
CA PRO A 95 15.83 -6.47 0.82
C PRO A 95 14.42 -5.90 1.03
N GLU A 96 14.11 -4.78 0.39
CA GLU A 96 12.85 -4.07 0.49
C GLU A 96 11.71 -4.90 -0.11
N ILE A 97 11.95 -5.49 -1.29
CA ILE A 97 11.00 -6.36 -1.98
C ILE A 97 10.80 -7.67 -1.20
N ARG A 98 11.86 -8.23 -0.60
CA ARG A 98 11.75 -9.41 0.29
C ARG A 98 10.90 -9.13 1.53
N THR A 99 11.06 -7.95 2.13
CA THR A 99 10.28 -7.52 3.29
C THR A 99 8.80 -7.37 2.92
N MET A 100 8.52 -6.79 1.75
CA MET A 100 7.17 -6.71 1.20
C MET A 100 6.58 -8.10 0.94
N ALA A 101 7.34 -9.01 0.33
CA ALA A 101 6.91 -10.38 0.08
C ALA A 101 6.54 -11.13 1.36
N THR A 102 7.35 -10.96 2.42
CA THR A 102 7.08 -11.53 3.74
C THR A 102 5.76 -11.00 4.32
N SER A 103 5.51 -9.70 4.18
CA SER A 103 4.29 -9.06 4.68
C SER A 103 3.05 -9.52 3.90
N ILE A 104 3.17 -9.66 2.58
CA ILE A 104 2.11 -10.16 1.71
C ILE A 104 1.83 -11.63 2.00
N ARG A 105 2.86 -12.48 2.15
CA ARG A 105 2.70 -13.90 2.46
C ARG A 105 1.94 -14.14 3.76
N LYS A 106 2.20 -13.32 4.80
CA LYS A 106 1.43 -13.38 6.07
C LYS A 106 -0.06 -13.09 5.91
N ARG A 107 -0.47 -12.40 4.83
CA ARG A 107 -1.84 -11.93 4.58
C ARG A 107 -2.41 -12.46 3.26
N GLU A 108 -1.83 -13.51 2.68
CA GLU A 108 -2.16 -13.94 1.31
C GLU A 108 -3.66 -14.24 1.12
N VAL A 109 -4.29 -14.91 2.09
CA VAL A 109 -5.73 -15.22 2.07
C VAL A 109 -6.58 -13.95 2.09
N GLN A 110 -6.21 -12.98 2.92
CA GLN A 110 -6.95 -11.73 3.07
C GLN A 110 -6.84 -10.87 1.81
N ILE A 111 -5.65 -10.82 1.21
CA ILE A 111 -5.39 -10.14 -0.05
C ILE A 111 -6.22 -10.78 -1.17
N HIS A 112 -6.22 -12.11 -1.23
CA HIS A 112 -7.00 -12.86 -2.20
C HIS A 112 -8.50 -12.54 -2.10
N ASN A 113 -9.05 -12.63 -0.89
CA ASN A 113 -10.46 -12.32 -0.65
C ASN A 113 -10.78 -10.85 -0.98
N ALA A 114 -9.86 -9.92 -0.71
CA ALA A 114 -10.06 -8.51 -1.03
C ALA A 114 -10.15 -8.27 -2.56
N VAL A 115 -9.34 -8.98 -3.35
CA VAL A 115 -9.36 -8.91 -4.81
C VAL A 115 -10.63 -9.56 -5.37
N GLU A 116 -11.00 -10.76 -4.91
CA GLU A 116 -12.21 -11.45 -5.41
C GLU A 116 -13.51 -10.75 -5.03
N CYS A 117 -13.63 -10.30 -3.77
CA CYS A 117 -14.84 -9.65 -3.29
C CYS A 117 -14.94 -8.17 -3.71
N GLN A 118 -13.94 -7.64 -4.43
CA GLN A 118 -13.80 -6.22 -4.77
C GLN A 118 -14.14 -5.30 -3.58
N MET A 119 -13.75 -5.69 -2.37
CA MET A 119 -14.15 -4.98 -1.17
C MET A 119 -13.50 -3.60 -1.19
N SER A 120 -14.31 -2.56 -1.36
CA SER A 120 -13.77 -1.21 -1.28
C SER A 120 -13.32 -0.94 0.17
N ASN A 121 -12.12 -0.37 0.30
CA ASN A 121 -11.65 0.10 1.61
C ASN A 121 -12.55 1.20 2.19
N ALA A 122 -13.49 1.76 1.42
CA ALA A 122 -14.35 2.87 1.84
C ALA A 122 -15.12 2.59 3.14
N ARG A 123 -15.65 1.37 3.35
CA ARG A 123 -16.37 1.03 4.59
C ARG A 123 -15.44 0.98 5.81
N VAL A 124 -14.24 0.42 5.63
CA VAL A 124 -13.22 0.34 6.68
C VAL A 124 -12.68 1.73 6.99
N GLU A 125 -12.38 2.54 5.96
CA GLU A 125 -11.91 3.91 6.11
C GLU A 125 -12.96 4.81 6.75
N ALA A 126 -14.23 4.72 6.36
CA ALA A 126 -15.31 5.44 7.01
C ALA A 126 -15.39 5.10 8.50
N THR A 127 -15.22 3.82 8.84
CA THR A 127 -15.18 3.36 10.23
C THR A 127 -13.95 3.92 10.97
N ASN A 128 -12.77 3.87 10.34
CA ASN A 128 -11.54 4.42 10.92
C ASN A 128 -11.61 5.93 11.14
N CYS A 129 -12.18 6.68 10.18
CA CYS A 129 -12.41 8.11 10.30
C CYS A 129 -13.37 8.41 11.46
N HIS A 130 -14.45 7.65 11.58
CA HIS A 130 -15.39 7.79 12.69
C HIS A 130 -14.72 7.50 14.04
N LEU A 131 -13.96 6.41 14.15
CA LEU A 131 -13.21 6.07 15.37
C LEU A 131 -12.21 7.17 15.74
N ARG A 132 -11.45 7.72 14.79
CA ARG A 132 -10.55 8.86 15.06
C ARG A 132 -11.31 10.09 15.56
N SER A 133 -12.51 10.35 15.02
CA SER A 133 -13.37 11.44 15.51
C SER A 133 -13.83 11.18 16.95
N LEU A 134 -14.20 9.94 17.28
CA LEU A 134 -14.52 9.54 18.66
C LEU A 134 -13.32 9.70 19.60
N THR A 135 -12.12 9.28 19.19
CA THR A 135 -10.89 9.45 19.98
C THR A 135 -10.60 10.93 20.27
N LYS A 136 -10.83 11.82 19.30
CA LYS A 136 -10.70 13.27 19.51
C LYS A 136 -11.77 13.82 20.45
N ARG A 137 -12.97 13.23 20.49
CA ARG A 137 -14.05 13.64 21.39
C ARG A 137 -13.90 13.08 22.80
N SER A 138 -13.14 11.99 22.97
CA SER A 138 -12.92 11.33 24.25
C SER A 138 -11.80 11.95 25.09
N TYR A 139 -11.20 13.07 24.67
CA TYR A 139 -10.29 13.81 25.55
C TYR A 139 -11.04 14.22 26.83
N GLY A 140 -10.52 13.78 27.98
CA GLY A 140 -11.17 13.99 29.28
C GLY A 140 -11.86 12.76 29.87
N PHE A 141 -11.91 11.63 29.16
CA PHE A 141 -12.32 10.37 29.78
C PHE A 141 -11.27 9.86 30.75
N HIS A 142 -11.72 9.42 31.92
CA HIS A 142 -10.85 8.84 32.94
C HIS A 142 -10.37 7.44 32.58
N THR A 143 -11.07 6.72 31.69
CA THR A 143 -10.73 5.34 31.32
C THR A 143 -11.02 5.03 29.83
N PRO A 144 -10.30 4.09 29.21
CA PRO A 144 -10.48 3.70 27.81
C PRO A 144 -11.82 2.98 27.53
N GLU A 145 -12.44 2.36 28.55
CA GLU A 145 -13.71 1.65 28.44
C GLU A 145 -14.83 2.57 27.95
N ALA A 146 -14.83 3.84 28.36
CA ALA A 146 -15.80 4.83 27.90
C ALA A 146 -15.72 5.08 26.38
N LEU A 147 -14.50 5.12 25.81
CA LEU A 147 -14.30 5.23 24.37
C LEU A 147 -14.77 3.98 23.63
N ILE A 148 -14.45 2.80 24.17
CA ILE A 148 -14.87 1.50 23.60
C ILE A 148 -16.40 1.38 23.61
N ALA A 149 -17.05 1.77 24.70
CA ALA A 149 -18.51 1.79 24.81
C ALA A 149 -19.15 2.71 23.76
N MET A 150 -18.64 3.93 23.58
CA MET A 150 -19.12 4.83 22.53
C MET A 150 -18.93 4.25 21.12
N ALA A 151 -17.78 3.62 20.85
CA ALA A 151 -17.53 2.97 19.56
C ALA A 151 -18.52 1.83 19.30
N ASN A 152 -18.81 1.00 20.31
CA ASN A 152 -19.78 -0.09 20.21
C ASN A 152 -21.21 0.41 20.01
N LEU A 153 -21.61 1.48 20.72
CA LEU A 153 -22.94 2.08 20.56
C LEU A 153 -23.14 2.69 19.17
N THR A 154 -22.10 3.31 18.60
CA THR A 154 -22.22 4.02 17.31
C THR A 154 -21.96 3.14 16.10
N ARG A 155 -21.11 2.10 16.22
CA ARG A 155 -20.65 1.27 15.08
C ARG A 155 -20.81 -0.24 15.31
N GLY A 156 -20.98 -0.69 16.54
CA GLY A 156 -21.05 -2.11 16.91
C GLY A 156 -22.43 -2.75 16.76
N GLY A 157 -23.46 -1.98 16.39
CA GLY A 157 -24.83 -2.48 16.24
C GLY A 157 -25.51 -2.83 17.57
N ALA A 158 -24.95 -2.38 18.70
CA ALA A 158 -25.58 -2.54 20.00
C ALA A 158 -26.85 -1.66 20.06
N CYS A 159 -28.01 -2.30 20.16
CA CYS A 159 -29.30 -1.65 20.41
C CYS A 159 -29.69 -1.90 21.88
N PRO A 160 -29.19 -1.11 22.84
CA PRO A 160 -29.63 -1.24 24.22
C PRO A 160 -31.12 -0.92 24.31
N THR A 161 -31.84 -1.68 25.14
CA THR A 161 -33.25 -1.41 25.42
C THR A 161 -33.40 0.00 25.98
N LEU A 162 -34.21 0.82 25.33
CA LEU A 162 -34.35 2.22 25.72
C LEU A 162 -35.17 2.32 27.02
N PRO A 163 -34.88 3.29 27.91
CA PRO A 163 -35.51 3.39 29.23
C PRO A 163 -37.04 3.62 29.22
N HIS A 164 -37.62 3.89 28.05
CA HIS A 164 -39.07 4.06 27.87
C HIS A 164 -39.75 2.80 27.29
N GLN A 165 -39.00 1.71 27.08
CA GLN A 165 -39.47 0.44 26.54
C GLN A 165 -39.53 -0.67 27.62
N SER A 166 -39.50 -0.28 28.90
CA SER A 166 -39.61 -1.15 30.08
C SER A 166 -40.92 -0.92 30.82
#